data_AF-A0A6N8A9D8-F1
#
_entry.id   AF-A0A6N8A9D8-F1
#
_cell.length_a   1.000
_cell.length_b   1.000
_cell.length_c   1.000
_cell.angle_alpha   90.00
_cell.angle_beta   90.00
_cell.angle_gamma   90.00
#
_symmetry.space_group_name_H-M   'P 1'
#
loop_
_entity.id
_entity.type
_entity.pdbx_description
1 polymer ?
#
loop_
_entity_poly.entity_id
_entity_poly.type
_entity_poly.pdbx_seq_one_letter_code
_entity_poly.pdbx_strand_id
1 'polypeptide(L)'
;MTDDDTELDRLFAQARQERSQLPDDLAVRMMTDAESVRLSRLAPPTEAKRRSWWHLFDNVGGWQGMGGLLAASAAGVWIGFSAPSFLPDPANYLISQDTAYLVADLGLDTAYLEDAE
;
A
#
# COMPACT_ATOMS: atom_id res chain seq x y z
N MET A 1 25.85 12.73 -25.75
CA MET A 1 26.54 12.72 -24.45
C MET A 1 26.41 14.12 -23.93
N THR A 2 25.63 14.27 -22.86
CA THR A 2 25.26 15.58 -22.31
C THR A 2 26.45 16.13 -21.52
N ASP A 3 26.55 17.44 -21.32
CA ASP A 3 27.66 18.02 -20.55
C ASP A 3 27.73 17.44 -19.13
N ASP A 4 26.56 17.15 -18.52
CA ASP A 4 26.43 16.49 -17.22
C ASP A 4 27.08 15.10 -17.20
N ASP A 5 26.93 14.30 -18.26
CA ASP A 5 27.54 12.96 -18.36
C ASP A 5 29.08 13.07 -18.34
N THR A 6 29.62 14.10 -18.98
CA THR A 6 31.06 14.35 -19.08
C THR A 6 31.64 14.83 -17.74
N GLU A 7 30.89 15.64 -16.99
CA GLU A 7 31.27 16.07 -15.66
C GLU A 7 31.28 14.88 -14.67
N LEU A 8 30.25 14.05 -14.70
CA LEU A 8 30.16 12.83 -13.88
C LEU A 8 31.32 11.86 -14.16
N ASP A 9 31.64 11.65 -15.43
CA ASP A 9 32.78 10.79 -15.82
C ASP A 9 34.10 11.32 -15.25
N ARG A 10 34.28 12.65 -15.22
CA ARG A 10 35.46 13.29 -14.64
C ARG A 10 35.54 13.08 -13.13
N LEU A 11 34.42 13.25 -12.42
CA LEU A 11 34.32 12.98 -10.98
C LEU A 11 34.61 11.52 -10.64
N PHE A 12 34.07 10.57 -11.43
CA PHE A 12 34.36 9.15 -11.26
C PHE A 12 35.81 8.79 -11.57
N ALA A 13 36.43 9.44 -12.56
CA ALA A 13 37.84 9.25 -12.86
C ALA A 13 38.72 9.69 -11.67
N GLN A 14 38.41 10.83 -11.06
CA GLN A 14 39.11 11.31 -9.85
C GLN A 14 38.92 10.34 -8.67
N ALA A 15 37.68 9.91 -8.39
CA ALA A 15 37.38 9.00 -7.29
C ALA A 15 38.08 7.64 -7.42
N ARG A 16 38.36 7.17 -8.65
CA ARG A 16 39.15 5.93 -8.86
C ARG A 16 40.63 6.11 -8.51
N GLN A 17 41.19 7.31 -8.72
CA GLN A 17 42.59 7.60 -8.41
C GLN A 17 42.81 7.73 -6.89
N GLU A 18 41.83 8.30 -6.18
CA GLU A 18 41.89 8.51 -4.72
C GLU A 18 41.40 7.31 -3.89
N ARG A 19 41.21 6.14 -4.52
CA ARG A 19 40.62 4.99 -3.84
C ARG A 19 41.54 4.49 -2.73
N SER A 20 41.07 4.62 -1.48
CA SER A 20 41.70 3.96 -0.33
C SER A 20 41.66 2.44 -0.51
N GLN A 21 42.75 1.77 -0.14
CA GLN A 21 42.78 0.30 -0.11
C GLN A 21 41.77 -0.21 0.92
N LEU A 22 41.10 -1.32 0.57
CA LEU A 22 40.19 -2.01 1.48
C LEU A 22 41.01 -2.69 2.59
N PRO A 23 40.77 -2.40 3.88
CA PRO A 23 41.49 -3.07 4.96
C PRO A 23 41.21 -4.57 4.98
N ASP A 24 42.24 -5.39 5.21
CA ASP A 24 42.13 -6.86 5.19
C ASP A 24 41.11 -7.40 6.19
N ASP A 25 41.05 -6.84 7.40
CA ASP A 25 40.05 -7.23 8.42
C ASP A 25 38.62 -6.98 7.93
N LEU A 26 38.38 -5.86 7.24
CA LEU A 26 37.07 -5.57 6.66
C LEU A 26 36.74 -6.54 5.52
N ALA A 27 37.72 -6.89 4.68
CA ALA A 27 37.54 -7.85 3.61
C ALA A 27 37.15 -9.25 4.14
N VAL A 28 37.83 -9.72 5.20
CA VAL A 28 37.52 -11.00 5.86
C VAL A 28 36.12 -10.99 6.46
N ARG A 29 35.74 -9.91 7.16
CA ARG A 29 34.40 -9.77 7.73
C ARG A 29 33.33 -9.76 6.64
N MET A 30 33.55 -9.02 5.56
CA MET A 30 32.63 -8.94 4.42
C MET A 30 32.44 -10.32 3.76
N MET A 31 33.52 -11.08 3.56
CA MET A 31 33.45 -12.43 2.99
C MET A 31 32.72 -13.40 3.92
N THR A 32 32.96 -13.29 5.23
CA THR A 32 32.28 -14.12 6.24
C THR A 32 30.78 -13.82 6.30
N ASP A 33 30.42 -12.54 6.28
CA ASP A 33 29.03 -12.09 6.24
C ASP A 33 28.32 -12.56 4.96
N ALA A 34 28.98 -12.37 3.80
CA ALA A 34 28.46 -12.82 2.51
C ALA A 34 28.21 -14.34 2.47
N GLU A 35 29.13 -15.14 3.01
CA GLU A 35 28.94 -16.59 3.10
C GLU A 35 27.81 -16.95 4.08
N SER A 36 27.66 -16.23 5.19
CA SER A 36 26.55 -16.44 6.13
C SER A 36 25.18 -16.19 5.47
N VAL A 37 25.08 -15.15 4.63
CA VAL A 37 23.87 -14.83 3.87
C VAL A 37 23.63 -15.84 2.75
N ARG A 38 24.69 -16.29 2.08
CA ARG A 38 24.60 -17.35 1.06
C ARG A 38 24.06 -18.65 1.67
N LEU A 39 24.60 -19.06 2.80
CA LEU A 39 24.18 -20.26 3.52
C LEU A 39 22.75 -20.12 4.06
N SER A 40 22.36 -18.95 4.58
CA SER A 40 20.99 -18.73 5.07
C SER A 40 19.94 -18.76 3.96
N ARG A 41 20.28 -18.32 2.73
CA ARG A 41 19.40 -18.45 1.56
C ARG A 41 19.31 -19.87 1.02
N LEU A 42 20.38 -20.66 1.16
CA LEU A 42 20.39 -22.08 0.78
C LEU A 42 19.72 -22.96 1.84
N ALA A 43 19.62 -22.48 3.08
CA ALA A 43 18.90 -23.18 4.12
C ALA A 43 17.43 -23.32 3.69
N PRO A 44 16.85 -24.53 3.77
CA PRO A 44 15.43 -24.71 3.50
C PRO A 44 14.65 -23.81 4.46
N PRO A 45 13.57 -23.16 3.99
CA PRO A 45 12.72 -22.39 4.90
C PRO A 45 12.29 -23.33 6.01
N THR A 46 12.67 -23.01 7.25
CA THR A 46 12.08 -23.66 8.40
C THR A 46 10.63 -23.30 8.34
N GLU A 47 9.76 -24.29 8.07
CA GLU A 47 8.31 -24.10 8.00
C GLU A 47 7.83 -23.61 9.37
N ALA A 48 7.93 -22.31 9.60
CA ALA A 48 7.23 -21.65 10.68
C ALA A 48 5.77 -21.76 10.28
N LYS A 49 5.06 -22.67 10.96
CA LYS A 49 3.62 -22.93 10.86
C LYS A 49 2.80 -21.71 11.31
N ARG A 50 3.09 -20.52 10.77
CA ARG A 50 2.52 -19.24 11.15
C ARG A 50 1.62 -18.74 10.03
N ARG A 51 0.35 -19.12 10.17
CA ARG A 51 -0.84 -18.37 9.76
C ARG A 51 -0.76 -17.76 8.34
N SER A 52 -1.19 -18.58 7.38
CA SER A 52 -1.39 -18.39 5.93
C SER A 52 -1.66 -16.97 5.40
N TRP A 53 -2.24 -16.06 6.17
CA TRP A 53 -2.54 -14.69 5.73
C TRP A 53 -1.31 -13.76 5.74
N TRP A 54 -0.29 -14.05 6.55
CA TRP A 54 0.95 -13.26 6.56
C TRP A 54 1.86 -13.56 5.36
N HIS A 55 1.79 -14.78 4.80
CA HIS A 55 2.51 -15.13 3.57
C HIS A 55 2.05 -14.34 2.34
N LEU A 56 0.81 -13.83 2.34
CA LEU A 56 0.36 -12.93 1.28
C LEU A 56 1.16 -11.63 1.27
N PHE A 57 1.64 -11.17 2.43
CA PHE A 57 2.49 -9.98 2.53
C PHE A 57 3.97 -10.27 2.25
N ASP A 58 4.45 -11.48 2.57
CA ASP A 58 5.81 -11.91 2.20
C ASP A 58 6.01 -11.89 0.67
N ASN A 59 5.00 -12.32 -0.10
CA ASN A 59 5.04 -12.32 -1.56
C ASN A 59 4.95 -10.92 -2.20
N VAL A 60 4.47 -9.91 -1.46
CA VAL A 60 4.28 -8.54 -1.95
C VAL A 60 5.51 -7.66 -1.68
N GLY A 61 6.63 -8.25 -1.24
CA GLY A 61 7.90 -7.53 -1.03
C GLY A 61 8.09 -6.98 0.38
N GLY A 62 7.38 -7.55 1.37
CA GLY A 62 7.51 -7.16 2.78
C GLY A 62 7.08 -5.71 3.03
N TRP A 63 7.88 -4.96 3.79
CA TRP A 63 7.56 -3.57 4.19
C TRP A 63 7.40 -2.60 3.00
N GLN A 64 8.13 -2.83 1.90
CA GLN A 64 8.00 -2.00 0.69
C GLN A 64 6.63 -2.19 0.01
N GLY A 65 6.12 -3.42 0.04
CA GLY A 65 4.76 -3.74 -0.41
C GLY A 65 3.69 -2.99 0.37
N MET A 66 3.89 -2.81 1.68
CA MET A 66 2.97 -2.03 2.54
C MET A 66 2.92 -0.56 2.13
N GLY A 67 4.05 0.02 1.72
CA GLY A 67 4.10 1.39 1.19
C GLY A 67 3.22 1.57 -0.05
N GLY A 68 3.30 0.63 -1.00
CA GLY A 68 2.45 0.61 -2.19
C GLY A 68 0.96 0.42 -1.86
N LEU A 69 0.65 -0.48 -0.92
CA LEU A 69 -0.73 -0.71 -0.46
C LEU A 69 -1.34 0.54 0.19
N LEU A 70 -0.56 1.23 1.04
CA LEU A 70 -0.97 2.49 1.67
C LEU A 70 -1.18 3.57 0.62
N ALA A 71 -0.26 3.71 -0.35
CA ALA A 71 -0.40 4.68 -1.43
C ALA A 71 -1.63 4.39 -2.31
N ALA A 72 -1.88 3.12 -2.67
CA ALA A 72 -3.07 2.72 -3.42
C ALA A 72 -4.36 2.98 -2.63
N SER A 73 -4.36 2.73 -1.33
CA SER A 73 -5.50 3.02 -0.45
C SER A 73 -5.76 4.54 -0.35
N ALA A 74 -4.71 5.34 -0.16
CA ALA A 74 -4.80 6.79 -0.13
C ALA A 74 -5.30 7.36 -1.48
N ALA A 75 -4.82 6.80 -2.60
CA ALA A 75 -5.30 7.17 -3.93
C ALA A 75 -6.77 6.79 -4.13
N GLY A 76 -7.21 5.62 -3.65
CA GLY A 76 -8.61 5.20 -3.69
C GLY A 76 -9.52 6.13 -2.88
N VAL A 77 -9.09 6.53 -1.67
CA VAL A 77 -9.81 7.51 -0.85
C VAL A 77 -9.86 8.88 -1.54
N TRP A 78 -8.75 9.32 -2.13
CA TRP A 78 -8.70 10.60 -2.86
C TRP A 78 -9.66 10.61 -4.06
N ILE A 79 -9.66 9.54 -4.86
CA ILE A 79 -10.56 9.38 -6.01
C ILE A 79 -12.02 9.28 -5.57
N GLY A 80 -12.31 8.57 -4.47
CA GLY A 80 -13.67 8.44 -3.92
C GLY A 80 -14.20 9.75 -3.31
N PHE A 81 -13.31 10.58 -2.76
CA PHE A 81 -13.67 11.87 -2.18
C PHE A 81 -14.01 12.93 -3.23
N SER A 82 -13.41 12.84 -4.44
CA SER A 82 -13.82 13.68 -5.56
C SER A 82 -15.12 13.16 -6.19
N ALA A 83 -16.23 13.26 -5.45
CA ALA A 83 -17.55 13.10 -6.03
C ALA A 83 -17.70 14.16 -7.14
N PRO A 84 -17.90 13.76 -8.42
CA PRO A 84 -18.20 14.73 -9.46
C PRO A 84 -19.45 15.51 -9.05
N SER A 85 -19.44 16.83 -9.24
CA SER A 85 -20.52 17.77 -8.89
C SER A 85 -21.86 17.52 -9.62
N PHE A 86 -22.00 16.37 -10.29
CA PHE A 86 -23.15 15.91 -11.04
C PHE A 86 -23.96 14.81 -10.31
N LEU A 87 -23.50 14.30 -9.16
CA LEU A 87 -24.27 13.34 -8.36
C LEU A 87 -25.06 14.07 -7.27
N PRO A 88 -26.39 13.87 -7.18
CA PRO A 88 -27.16 14.30 -6.03
C PRO A 88 -26.56 13.72 -4.76
N ASP A 89 -26.55 14.52 -3.69
CA ASP A 89 -25.96 14.17 -2.39
C ASP A 89 -26.37 12.76 -1.95
N PRO A 90 -25.43 11.82 -1.70
CA PRO A 90 -25.76 10.48 -1.21
C PRO A 90 -26.49 10.51 0.14
N ALA A 91 -26.34 11.59 0.93
CA ALA A 91 -27.14 11.77 2.14
C ALA A 91 -28.64 11.86 1.83
N ASN A 92 -29.02 12.44 0.69
CA ASN A 92 -30.42 12.53 0.28
C ASN A 92 -31.02 11.15 -0.07
N TYR A 93 -30.19 10.22 -0.55
CA TYR A 93 -30.62 8.83 -0.81
C TYR A 93 -30.78 8.01 0.47
N LEU A 94 -29.89 8.21 1.45
CA LEU A 94 -30.01 7.57 2.77
C LEU A 94 -31.24 8.09 3.54
N ILE A 95 -31.46 9.41 3.53
CA ILE A 95 -32.63 10.04 4.17
C ILE A 95 -33.94 9.62 3.48
N SER A 96 -33.94 9.47 2.15
CA SER A 96 -35.12 9.01 1.41
C SER A 96 -35.52 7.57 1.75
N GLN A 97 -34.56 6.68 2.04
CA GLN A 97 -34.87 5.30 2.44
C GLN A 97 -35.57 5.25 3.79
N ASP A 98 -35.13 6.03 4.79
CA ASP A 98 -35.74 6.01 6.12
C ASP A 98 -37.21 6.48 6.11
N THR A 99 -37.54 7.47 5.26
CA THR A 99 -38.92 7.99 5.17
C THR A 99 -39.92 6.98 4.58
N ALA A 100 -39.48 6.12 3.65
CA ALA A 100 -40.36 5.12 3.04
C ALA A 100 -40.78 4.02 4.01
N TYR A 101 -39.89 3.62 4.93
CA TYR A 101 -40.20 2.65 5.98
C TYR A 101 -41.03 3.25 7.10
N LEU A 102 -40.80 4.52 7.47
CA LEU A 102 -41.61 5.20 8.48
C LEU A 102 -43.06 5.40 8.03
N VAL A 103 -43.32 5.79 6.77
CA VAL A 103 -44.69 5.95 6.24
C VAL A 103 -45.45 4.61 6.20
N ALA A 104 -44.75 3.51 5.87
CA ALA A 104 -45.34 2.17 5.86
C ALA A 104 -45.64 1.63 7.27
N ASP A 105 -44.83 2.00 8.27
CA ASP A 105 -45.00 1.59 9.68
C ASP A 105 -46.03 2.44 10.43
N LEU A 106 -46.19 3.72 10.06
CA LEU A 106 -47.13 4.66 10.68
C LEU A 106 -48.61 4.42 10.34
N GLY A 107 -48.96 3.37 9.57
CA GLY A 107 -50.36 2.97 9.35
C GLY A 107 -51.26 4.07 8.78
N LEU A 108 -50.66 5.05 8.09
CA LEU A 108 -51.41 6.18 7.51
C LEU A 108 -52.40 5.73 6.41
N ASP A 109 -52.19 4.55 5.83
CA ASP A 109 -53.13 3.92 4.90
C ASP A 109 -54.40 3.41 5.60
N THR A 110 -54.33 3.00 6.88
CA THR A 110 -55.52 2.57 7.63
C THR A 110 -56.29 3.75 8.23
N ALA A 111 -55.58 4.81 8.62
CA ALA A 111 -56.20 6.01 9.20
C ALA A 111 -57.07 6.80 8.18
N TYR A 112 -56.74 6.75 6.89
CA TYR A 112 -57.54 7.41 5.84
C TYR A 112 -58.77 6.61 5.40
N LEU A 113 -58.85 5.32 5.72
CA LEU A 113 -60.01 4.49 5.41
C LEU A 113 -61.10 4.53 6.49
N GLU A 114 -60.82 5.03 7.69
CA GLU A 114 -61.76 5.05 8.82
C GLU A 114 -62.59 6.34 8.90
N ASP A 115 -62.20 7.40 8.20
CA ASP A 115 -62.91 8.70 8.19
C ASP A 115 -63.90 8.82 7.01
N ALA A 116 -64.15 7.72 6.30
CA ALA A 116 -65.01 7.66 5.10
C ALA A 116 -66.27 6.79 5.26
N GLU A 117 -66.63 6.35 6.48
CA GLU A 117 -67.97 5.82 6.79
C GLU A 117 -68.83 6.80 7.58
#